data_AF-A0A250VG13-F1
#
_entry.id   AF-A0A250VG13-F1
#
_cell.length_a   1.000
_cell.length_b   1.000
_cell.length_c   1.000
_cell.angle_alpha   90.00
_cell.angle_beta   90.00
_cell.angle_gamma   90.00
#
_symmetry.space_group_name_H-M   'P 1'
#
loop_
_entity.id
_entity.type
_entity.pdbx_description
1 polymer ?
#
loop_
_entity_poly.entity_id
_entity_poly.type
_entity_poly.pdbx_seq_one_letter_code
_entity_poly.pdbx_strand_id
1 'polypeptide(L)' 'MTQGEHVFAPRPIEAAQTPDVQRKWGLTRNTTWCHLTRPDAAPHYADLRKVLTEYACQLARSIDAGESLPKQ' A
#
# COMPACT_ATOMS: atom_id res chain seq x y z
N MET A 1 22.78 2.22 -5.52
CA MET A 1 21.47 1.82 -6.07
C MET A 1 20.67 1.21 -4.93
N THR A 2 19.65 1.90 -4.42
CA THR A 2 18.69 1.31 -3.49
C THR A 2 17.73 0.47 -4.33
N GLN A 3 17.84 -0.85 -4.27
CA GLN A 3 17.04 -1.81 -5.06
C GLN A 3 15.58 -1.84 -4.60
N GLY A 4 14.89 -0.69 -4.57
CA GLY A 4 13.49 -0.62 -4.14
C GLY A 4 13.27 -1.09 -2.71
N GLU A 5 14.25 -0.92 -1.83
CA GLU A 5 14.13 -1.33 -0.44
C GLU A 5 13.00 -0.51 0.22
N HIS A 6 11.88 -1.16 0.53
CA HIS A 6 10.65 -0.54 1.07
C HIS A 6 10.89 0.27 2.37
N VAL A 7 12.06 0.09 3.00
CA VAL A 7 12.53 0.87 4.14
C VAL A 7 12.70 2.35 3.79
N PHE A 8 13.10 2.69 2.56
CA PHE A 8 13.38 4.06 2.12
C PHE A 8 12.28 4.71 1.28
N ALA A 9 11.19 3.97 0.97
CA ALA A 9 10.06 4.57 0.28
C ALA A 9 9.44 5.67 1.16
N PRO A 10 9.24 6.90 0.66
CA PRO A 10 8.50 7.93 1.38
C PRO A 10 7.13 7.38 1.77
N ARG A 11 6.76 7.52 3.04
CA ARG A 11 5.46 7.08 3.56
C ARG A 11 4.64 8.28 4.00
N PRO A 12 4.23 9.16 3.08
CA PRO A 12 3.53 10.39 3.43
C PRO A 12 2.24 10.12 4.20
N ILE A 13 1.53 9.03 3.86
CA ILE A 13 0.31 8.62 4.56
C ILE A 13 0.61 8.21 6.00
N GLU A 14 1.63 7.37 6.25
CA GLU A 14 2.01 6.94 7.61
C GLU A 14 2.55 8.14 8.42
N ALA A 15 3.38 8.99 7.81
CA ALA A 15 3.97 10.16 8.45
C ALA A 15 2.95 11.24 8.84
N ALA A 16 1.83 11.34 8.11
CA ALA A 16 0.73 12.26 8.42
C ALA A 16 -0.15 11.79 9.59
N GLN A 17 -0.03 10.53 10.02
CA GLN A 17 -0.83 9.98 11.12
C GLN A 17 -0.26 10.33 12.49
N THR A 18 -1.10 10.26 13.52
CA THR A 18 -0.65 10.43 14.92
C THR A 18 0.30 9.31 15.36
N PRO A 19 1.19 9.55 16.34
CA PRO A 19 2.17 8.55 16.80
C PRO A 19 1.56 7.21 17.24
N ASP A 20 0.35 7.24 17.82
CA ASP A 20 -0.35 6.03 18.25
C ASP A 20 -0.85 5.19 17.06
N VAL A 21 -1.33 5.86 16.01
CA VAL A 21 -1.75 5.21 14.76
C VAL A 21 -0.54 4.61 14.04
N GLN A 22 0.58 5.34 13.97
CA GLN A 22 1.83 4.82 13.41
C GLN A 22 2.31 3.57 14.15
N ARG A 23 2.29 3.58 15.49
CA ARG A 23 2.69 2.42 16.30
C ARG A 23 1.76 1.23 16.05
N LYS A 24 0.45 1.45 16.02
CA LYS A 24 -0.55 0.42 15.73
C LYS A 24 -0.34 -0.17 14.33
N TRP A 25 -0.12 0.67 13.33
CA TRP A 25 0.16 0.23 11.96
C TRP A 25 1.45 -0.58 11.87
N GLY A 26 2.51 -0.15 12.55
CA GLY A 26 3.77 -0.91 12.62
C GLY A 26 3.58 -2.33 13.13
N LEU A 27 2.69 -2.52 14.12
CA LEU A 27 2.36 -3.83 14.69
C LEU A 27 1.49 -4.68 13.76
N THR A 28 0.51 -4.08 13.08
CA THR A 28 -0.46 -4.84 12.26
C THR A 28 0.00 -5.08 10.84
N ARG A 29 0.85 -4.21 10.28
CA ARG A 29 1.21 -4.21 8.85
C ARG A 29 1.77 -5.55 8.37
N ASN A 30 2.70 -6.16 9.10
CA ASN A 30 3.29 -7.44 8.68
C ASN A 30 2.24 -8.55 8.65
N THR A 31 1.35 -8.59 9.63
CA THR A 31 0.25 -9.56 9.70
C THR A 31 -0.75 -9.34 8.57
N THR A 32 -1.16 -8.09 8.34
CA THR A 32 -2.05 -7.73 7.22
C THR A 32 -1.42 -8.09 5.88
N TRP A 33 -0.13 -7.81 5.69
CA TRP A 33 0.60 -8.15 4.47
C TRP A 33 0.69 -9.66 4.23
N CYS A 34 0.92 -10.44 5.29
CA CYS A 34 0.91 -11.90 5.22
C CYS A 34 -0.46 -12.44 4.77
N HIS A 35 -1.55 -11.93 5.33
CA HIS A 35 -2.89 -12.34 4.91
C HIS A 35 -3.22 -11.93 3.47
N LEU A 36 -2.71 -10.80 2.99
CA LEU A 36 -2.99 -10.28 1.66
C LEU A 36 -2.21 -11.01 0.56
N THR A 37 -0.97 -11.43 0.86
CA THR A 37 -0.07 -12.09 -0.11
C THR A 37 -0.21 -13.60 -0.16
N ARG A 38 -0.90 -14.19 0.81
CA ARG A 38 -1.13 -15.64 0.86
C ARG A 38 -1.93 -16.16 -0.34
N PRO A 39 -1.57 -17.34 -0.89
CA PRO A 39 -2.37 -18.02 -1.92
C PRO A 39 -3.72 -18.49 -1.39
N ASP A 40 -3.78 -18.86 -0.11
CA ASP A 40 -4.93 -19.38 0.64
C ASP A 40 -5.61 -18.28 1.49
N ALA A 41 -5.50 -17.02 1.08
CA ALA A 41 -6.07 -15.90 1.80
C ALA A 41 -7.60 -16.06 1.97
N ALA A 42 -8.12 -15.64 3.13
CA ALA A 42 -9.55 -15.61 3.36
C ALA A 42 -10.26 -14.76 2.28
N PRO A 43 -11.52 -15.07 1.91
CA PRO A 43 -12.18 -14.45 0.75
C PRO A 43 -12.12 -12.92 0.73
N HIS A 44 -12.33 -12.29 1.90
CA HIS A 44 -12.27 -10.83 2.02
C HIS A 44 -10.88 -10.23 1.73
N TYR A 45 -9.79 -10.94 2.02
CA TYR A 45 -8.43 -10.51 1.65
C TYR A 45 -8.15 -10.73 0.16
N ALA A 46 -8.72 -11.77 -0.45
CA ALA A 46 -8.62 -11.98 -1.89
C ALA A 46 -9.37 -10.88 -2.67
N ASP A 47 -10.57 -10.52 -2.22
CA ASP A 47 -11.35 -9.41 -2.79
C ASP A 47 -10.61 -8.07 -2.63
N LEU A 48 -10.07 -7.81 -1.43
CA LEU A 48 -9.24 -6.63 -1.19
C LEU A 48 -8.01 -6.58 -2.11
N ARG A 49 -7.31 -7.70 -2.28
CA ARG A 49 -6.15 -7.79 -3.20
C ARG A 49 -6.55 -7.47 -4.64
N LYS A 50 -7.71 -7.92 -5.09
CA LYS A 50 -8.22 -7.62 -6.43
C LYS A 50 -8.43 -6.12 -6.62
N VAL A 51 -9.17 -5.47 -5.71
CA VAL A 51 -9.43 -4.02 -5.76
C VAL A 51 -8.13 -3.22 -5.72
N LEU A 52 -7.19 -3.59 -4.85
CA LEU A 52 -5.88 -2.94 -4.77
C LEU A 52 -5.06 -3.11 -6.04
N THR A 53 -5.15 -4.27 -6.69
CA THR A 53 -4.45 -4.54 -7.97
C THR A 53 -5.04 -3.70 -9.09
N GLU A 54 -6.37 -3.62 -9.19
CA GLU A 54 -7.06 -2.78 -10.18
C GLU A 54 -6.68 -1.31 -10.00
N TYR A 55 -6.70 -0.83 -8.75
CA TYR A 55 -6.27 0.53 -8.42
C TYR A 55 -4.79 0.77 -8.76
N ALA A 56 -3.90 -0.16 -8.42
CA ALA A 56 -2.47 -0.04 -8.74
C ALA A 56 -2.23 0.03 -10.26
N CYS A 57 -2.96 -0.76 -11.05
CA CYS A 57 -2.90 -0.67 -12.51
C CYS A 57 -3.42 0.68 -13.02
N GLN A 58 -4.51 1.19 -12.48
CA GLN A 58 -5.04 2.51 -12.84
C GLN A 58 -4.04 3.62 -12.49
N LEU A 59 -3.47 3.56 -11.29
CA LEU A 59 -2.49 4.52 -10.80
C LEU A 59 -1.22 4.51 -11.67
N ALA A 60 -0.71 3.33 -12.02
CA ALA A 60 0.44 3.20 -12.90
C ALA A 60 0.18 3.87 -14.26
N ARG A 61 -1.00 3.61 -14.87
CA ARG A 61 -1.39 4.26 -16.13
C ARG A 61 -1.50 5.78 -16.00
N SER A 62 -2.07 6.28 -14.91
CA SER A 62 -2.21 7.72 -14.66
C SER A 62 -0.84 8.39 -14.54
N ILE A 63 0.10 7.77 -13.82
CA ILE A 63 1.50 8.24 -13.72
C ILE A 63 2.19 8.18 -15.08
N ASP A 64 2.06 7.08 -15.82
CA ASP A 64 2.66 6.93 -17.16
C ASP A 64 2.08 7.93 -18.17
N ALA A 65 0.81 8.30 -18.03
CA ALA A 65 0.15 9.32 -18.82
C ALA A 65 0.56 10.75 -18.43
N GLY A 66 1.37 10.92 -17.37
CA GLY A 66 1.80 12.22 -16.88
C GLY A 66 0.70 13.00 -16.16
N GLU A 67 -0.38 12.34 -15.73
CA GLU A 67 -1.41 12.98 -14.92
C GLU A 67 -0.82 13.30 -13.54
N SER A 68 -0.67 14.59 -13.25
CA SER A 68 -0.42 15.04 -11.89
C SER A 68 -1.67 14.73 -11.06
N LEU A 69 -1.58 13.78 -10.14
CA LEU A 69 -2.63 13.50 -9.15
C LEU A 69 -3.14 14.83 -8.57
N PRO A 70 -4.47 15.03 -8.50
CA PRO A 70 -5.01 16.25 -7.91
C PRO A 70 -4.51 16.35 -6.47
N LYS A 71 -3.87 17.48 -6.14
CA LYS A 71 -3.54 17.85 -4.76
C LYS A 71 -4.86 17.95 -3.99
N GLN A 72 -5.08 17.02 -3.06
CA GLN A 72 -6.09 17.17 -2.01
C GLN A 72 -5.61 18.17 -0.95
#